data_AF-A0A936GYV1-F1
#
_entry.id   AF-A0A936GYV1-F1
#
_cell.length_a   1.000
_cell.length_b   1.000
_cell.length_c   1.000
_cell.angle_alpha   90.00
_cell.angle_beta   90.00
_cell.angle_gamma   90.00
#
_symmetry.space_group_name_H-M   'P 1'
#
loop_
_entity.id
_entity.type
_entity.pdbx_description
1 polymer ?
#
loop_
_entity_poly.entity_id
_entity_poly.type
_entity_poly.pdbx_seq_one_letter_code
_entity_poly.pdbx_strand_id
1 'polypeptide(L)'
;MIIKLLRYLASFGDQKNRLYREINEMRRLTHAVRKDLIPIENDEIVNISTFRYLGKRAYGSKPTFFTTVFNETIGAKFEKAIGKSGDKITVIYTCDYEMAFVNTGGSLELFVNESPVGKMNAKGVFYNLQLKPAGKWVNETGKKLRILQMGSHAYATVQFGERNALTDRMFSDFVYENEEEKILLMAYAFYERLNYGTPKK
;
A
#
# COMPACT_ATOMS: atom_id res chain seq x y z
N MET A 1 -32.48 6.47 23.59
CA MET A 1 -31.11 5.92 23.39
C MET A 1 -31.02 5.01 22.16
N ILE A 2 -32.01 4.11 21.95
CA ILE A 2 -32.09 3.20 20.79
C ILE A 2 -32.09 3.90 19.43
N ILE A 3 -32.79 5.03 19.27
CA ILE A 3 -32.82 5.78 18.00
C ILE A 3 -31.46 6.40 17.64
N LYS A 4 -30.66 6.84 18.63
CA LYS A 4 -29.29 7.34 18.40
C LYS A 4 -28.34 6.21 18.02
N LEU A 5 -28.49 5.03 18.64
CA LEU A 5 -27.72 3.83 18.30
C LEU A 5 -28.07 3.32 16.90
N LEU A 6 -29.35 3.32 16.51
CA LEU A 6 -29.79 2.94 15.16
C LEU A 6 -29.33 3.92 14.09
N ARG A 7 -29.37 5.24 14.36
CA ARG A 7 -28.79 6.26 13.46
C ARG A 7 -27.27 6.12 13.35
N TYR A 8 -26.59 5.79 14.45
CA TYR A 8 -25.16 5.52 14.46
C TYR A 8 -24.84 4.28 13.61
N LEU A 9 -25.50 3.15 13.84
CA LEU A 9 -25.33 1.92 13.07
C LEU A 9 -25.66 2.09 11.57
N ALA A 10 -26.73 2.82 11.25
CA ALA A 10 -27.07 3.19 9.87
C ALA A 10 -25.98 4.07 9.23
N SER A 11 -25.43 5.02 9.99
CA SER A 11 -24.32 5.86 9.52
C SER A 11 -23.03 5.06 9.25
N PHE A 12 -22.77 3.96 9.97
CA PHE A 12 -21.68 3.04 9.62
C PHE A 12 -21.92 2.34 8.29
N GLY A 13 -23.15 1.90 8.04
CA GLY A 13 -23.54 1.29 6.76
C GLY A 13 -23.36 2.24 5.59
N ASP A 14 -23.83 3.48 5.73
CA ASP A 14 -23.70 4.53 4.71
C ASP A 14 -22.25 4.97 4.51
N GLN A 15 -21.47 5.08 5.59
CA GLN A 15 -20.06 5.44 5.51
C GLN A 15 -19.24 4.36 4.81
N LYS A 16 -19.51 3.08 5.10
CA LYS A 16 -18.88 1.94 4.41
C LYS A 16 -19.26 1.92 2.93
N ASN A 17 -20.54 2.07 2.58
CA ASN A 17 -20.99 2.11 1.20
C ASN A 17 -20.39 3.27 0.41
N ARG A 18 -20.29 4.46 1.02
CA ARG A 18 -19.61 5.61 0.43
C ARG A 18 -18.14 5.31 0.20
N LEU A 19 -17.45 4.74 1.18
CA LEU A 19 -16.04 4.38 1.08
C LEU A 19 -15.77 3.43 -0.10
N TYR A 20 -16.57 2.37 -0.25
CA TYR A 20 -16.44 1.46 -1.39
C TYR A 20 -16.68 2.15 -2.73
N ARG A 21 -17.64 3.07 -2.81
CA ARG A 21 -17.86 3.87 -4.04
C ARG A 21 -16.64 4.72 -4.36
N GLU A 22 -16.05 5.37 -3.37
CA GLU A 22 -14.86 6.22 -3.54
C GLU A 22 -13.65 5.39 -4.01
N ILE A 23 -13.46 4.18 -3.46
CA ILE A 23 -12.41 3.25 -3.89
C ILE A 23 -12.64 2.84 -5.35
N ASN A 24 -13.86 2.41 -5.70
CA ASN A 24 -14.18 1.94 -7.04
C ASN A 24 -14.10 3.06 -8.08
N GLU A 25 -14.50 4.29 -7.72
CA GLU A 25 -14.31 5.46 -8.57
C GLU A 25 -12.82 5.71 -8.82
N MET A 26 -12.00 5.67 -7.76
CA MET A 26 -10.57 5.86 -7.87
C MET A 26 -9.93 4.82 -8.78
N ARG A 27 -10.26 3.54 -8.58
CA ARG A 27 -9.81 2.42 -9.44
C ARG A 27 -10.18 2.64 -10.90
N ARG A 28 -11.45 2.98 -11.16
CA ARG A 28 -11.93 3.23 -12.53
C ARG A 28 -11.14 4.34 -13.22
N LEU A 29 -10.76 5.39 -12.49
CA LEU A 29 -9.99 6.51 -13.04
C LEU A 29 -8.53 6.15 -13.29
N THR A 30 -7.93 5.31 -12.45
CA THR A 30 -6.48 5.04 -12.43
C THR A 30 -6.07 3.72 -13.07
N HIS A 31 -6.98 2.77 -13.27
CA HIS A 31 -6.70 1.43 -13.80
C HIS A 31 -5.95 1.45 -15.14
N ALA A 32 -6.21 2.44 -15.99
CA ALA A 32 -5.56 2.56 -17.30
C ALA A 32 -4.03 2.71 -17.22
N VAL A 33 -3.47 3.09 -16.07
CA VAL A 33 -2.02 3.18 -15.87
C VAL A 33 -1.32 1.82 -16.00
N ARG A 34 -2.01 0.70 -15.71
CA ARG A 34 -1.40 -0.63 -15.68
C ARG A 34 -0.73 -1.02 -17.00
N LYS A 35 -1.30 -0.57 -18.12
CA LYS A 35 -0.77 -0.84 -19.47
C LYS A 35 0.58 -0.15 -19.73
N ASP A 36 0.91 0.88 -18.95
CA ASP A 36 2.13 1.65 -19.08
C ASP A 36 3.24 1.12 -18.13
N LEU A 37 2.94 0.07 -17.34
CA LEU A 37 3.85 -0.50 -16.35
C LEU A 37 4.54 -1.74 -16.90
N ILE A 38 5.82 -1.88 -16.56
CA ILE A 38 6.63 -3.05 -16.88
C ILE A 38 6.41 -4.12 -15.79
N PRO A 39 6.28 -5.42 -16.16
CA PRO A 39 6.25 -6.53 -15.20
C PRO A 39 7.47 -6.53 -14.29
N ILE A 40 7.30 -7.04 -13.06
CA ILE A 40 8.40 -7.17 -12.11
C ILE A 40 8.81 -8.64 -12.08
N GLU A 41 10.05 -8.94 -12.46
CA GLU A 41 10.57 -10.30 -12.31
C GLU A 41 10.91 -10.59 -10.84
N ASN A 42 10.83 -11.86 -10.42
CA ASN A 42 10.96 -12.21 -9.00
C ASN A 42 12.34 -11.84 -8.42
N ASP A 43 13.40 -11.96 -9.22
CA ASP A 43 14.77 -11.59 -8.87
C ASP A 43 15.01 -10.07 -8.89
N GLU A 44 14.08 -9.30 -9.45
CA GLU A 44 14.15 -7.83 -9.49
C GLU A 44 13.47 -7.15 -8.31
N ILE A 45 12.75 -7.88 -7.45
CA ILE A 45 12.03 -7.29 -6.31
C ILE A 45 12.98 -6.49 -5.40
N VAL A 46 14.20 -6.99 -5.16
CA VAL A 46 15.23 -6.28 -4.38
C VAL A 46 15.93 -5.15 -5.16
N ASN A 47 15.73 -5.09 -6.48
CA ASN A 47 16.26 -4.07 -7.38
C ASN A 47 15.26 -2.93 -7.67
N ILE A 48 14.08 -2.95 -7.03
CA ILE A 48 13.13 -1.85 -7.09
C ILE A 48 13.75 -0.61 -6.43
N SER A 49 13.81 0.50 -7.16
CA SER A 49 14.47 1.73 -6.74
C SER A 49 13.61 2.97 -6.95
N THR A 50 13.87 3.99 -6.14
CA THR A 50 13.44 5.39 -6.32
C THR A 50 11.95 5.68 -6.57
N PHE A 51 11.62 6.97 -6.49
CA PHE A 51 10.32 7.51 -6.88
C PHE A 51 10.52 8.55 -7.97
N ARG A 52 9.75 8.45 -9.04
CA ARG A 52 9.62 9.51 -10.04
C ARG A 52 8.31 10.25 -9.81
N TYR A 53 8.41 11.48 -9.31
CA TYR A 53 7.25 12.36 -9.21
C TYR A 53 6.91 12.92 -10.58
N LEU A 54 5.75 12.55 -11.14
CA LEU A 54 5.25 13.19 -12.35
C LEU A 54 4.28 14.32 -11.98
N GLY A 55 4.78 15.54 -12.13
CA GLY A 55 4.05 16.76 -11.82
C GLY A 55 3.02 17.14 -12.88
N LYS A 56 1.86 16.46 -12.93
CA LYS A 56 0.58 16.88 -13.56
C LYS A 56 -0.53 15.89 -13.20
N ARG A 57 -1.81 16.29 -13.23
CA ARG A 57 -2.93 15.34 -13.06
C ARG A 57 -3.00 14.45 -14.29
N ALA A 58 -2.91 13.14 -14.08
CA ALA A 58 -3.15 12.11 -15.09
C ALA A 58 -4.08 11.08 -14.44
N TYR A 59 -5.00 10.47 -15.20
CA TYR A 59 -5.90 9.48 -14.62
C TYR A 59 -6.78 10.01 -13.48
N GLY A 60 -7.22 11.28 -13.58
CA GLY A 60 -8.08 11.93 -12.58
C GLY A 60 -7.41 12.27 -11.23
N SER A 61 -6.15 11.89 -11.02
CA SER A 61 -5.39 12.15 -9.79
C SER A 61 -3.93 12.44 -10.11
N LYS A 62 -3.06 12.60 -9.11
CA LYS A 62 -1.63 12.85 -9.34
C LYS A 62 -0.85 11.56 -9.10
N PRO A 63 -0.29 10.92 -10.14
CA PRO A 63 0.49 9.70 -9.95
C PRO A 63 1.86 9.98 -9.32
N THR A 64 2.29 9.07 -8.47
CA THR A 64 3.69 8.92 -8.06
C THR A 64 4.20 7.59 -8.61
N PHE A 65 5.12 7.63 -9.56
CA PHE A 65 5.67 6.41 -10.15
C PHE A 65 6.89 5.93 -9.36
N PHE A 66 7.15 4.63 -9.40
CA PHE A 66 8.38 4.03 -8.91
C PHE A 66 8.98 3.11 -9.96
N THR A 67 10.29 2.96 -9.92
CA THR A 67 11.06 2.33 -11.00
C THR A 67 11.96 1.21 -10.49
N THR A 68 12.68 0.55 -11.40
CA THR A 68 13.85 -0.27 -11.04
C THR A 68 15.11 0.58 -11.01
N VAL A 69 16.24 0.02 -10.55
CA VAL A 69 17.58 0.62 -10.72
C VAL A 69 17.93 0.93 -12.19
N PHE A 70 17.27 0.27 -13.15
CA PHE A 70 17.44 0.49 -14.59
C PHE A 70 16.48 1.54 -15.17
N ASN A 71 15.72 2.26 -14.32
CA ASN A 71 14.74 3.30 -14.70
C ASN A 71 13.49 2.81 -15.45
N GLU A 72 13.19 1.52 -15.37
CA GLU A 72 11.94 0.95 -15.90
C GLU A 72 10.79 1.27 -14.95
N THR A 73 9.66 1.74 -15.49
CA THR A 73 8.51 2.13 -14.67
C THR A 73 7.67 0.90 -14.36
N ILE A 74 7.76 0.43 -13.12
CA ILE A 74 7.14 -0.83 -12.68
C ILE A 74 5.89 -0.63 -11.83
N GLY A 75 5.67 0.59 -11.33
CA GLY A 75 4.47 0.86 -10.58
C GLY A 75 4.11 2.31 -10.41
N ALA A 76 2.86 2.51 -9.99
CA ALA A 76 2.24 3.82 -9.82
C ALA A 76 1.39 3.84 -8.56
N LYS A 77 1.56 4.88 -7.75
CA LYS A 77 0.76 5.17 -6.57
C LYS A 77 -0.15 6.37 -6.82
N PHE A 78 -1.39 6.26 -6.32
CA PHE A 78 -2.37 7.32 -6.29
C PHE A 78 -2.97 7.45 -4.89
N GLU A 79 -3.31 8.67 -4.49
CA GLU A 79 -3.91 8.94 -3.17
C GLU A 79 -5.12 9.86 -3.28
N LYS A 80 -6.13 9.61 -2.46
CA LYS A 80 -7.32 10.44 -2.31
C LYS A 80 -7.67 10.55 -0.82
N ALA A 81 -7.77 11.78 -0.32
CA ALA A 81 -8.33 12.03 1.01
C ALA A 81 -9.85 11.84 0.97
N ILE A 82 -10.40 11.13 1.97
CA ILE A 82 -11.83 10.75 2.02
C ILE A 82 -12.59 11.42 3.18
N GLY A 83 -11.91 12.24 3.97
CA GLY A 83 -12.48 12.94 5.13
C GLY A 83 -11.60 14.07 5.62
N LYS A 84 -11.94 14.63 6.80
CA LYS A 84 -11.16 15.68 7.48
C LYS A 84 -10.07 15.12 8.40
N SER A 85 -10.13 13.83 8.71
CA SER A 85 -9.44 13.16 9.82
C SER A 85 -8.33 12.20 9.38
N GLY A 86 -7.43 12.61 8.46
CA GLY A 86 -6.31 11.76 8.02
C GLY A 86 -6.70 10.48 7.25
N ASP A 87 -8.00 10.19 7.16
CA ASP A 87 -8.55 9.06 6.42
C ASP A 87 -8.23 9.23 4.93
N LYS A 88 -7.65 8.19 4.34
CA LYS A 88 -7.18 8.21 2.97
C LYS A 88 -7.35 6.87 2.28
N ILE A 89 -7.58 6.95 0.97
CA ILE A 89 -7.44 5.82 0.06
C ILE A 89 -6.09 5.96 -0.62
N THR A 90 -5.33 4.87 -0.67
CA THR A 90 -4.10 4.76 -1.46
C THR A 90 -4.25 3.58 -2.41
N VAL A 91 -4.07 3.80 -3.70
CA VAL A 91 -4.08 2.72 -4.71
C VAL A 91 -2.69 2.62 -5.30
N ILE A 92 -2.10 1.43 -5.25
CA ILE A 92 -0.80 1.12 -5.81
C ILE A 92 -1.02 0.08 -6.91
N TYR A 93 -0.51 0.38 -8.10
CA TYR A 93 -0.49 -0.54 -9.23
C TYR A 93 0.93 -1.02 -9.48
N THR A 94 1.05 -2.32 -9.70
CA THR A 94 2.10 -2.92 -10.52
C THR A 94 1.49 -3.42 -11.83
N CYS A 95 2.28 -3.98 -12.73
CA CYS A 95 1.75 -4.67 -13.91
C CYS A 95 0.72 -5.75 -13.51
N ASP A 96 1.05 -6.58 -12.52
CA ASP A 96 0.29 -7.78 -12.18
C ASP A 96 -0.81 -7.55 -11.13
N TYR A 97 -0.64 -6.54 -10.27
CA TYR A 97 -1.51 -6.35 -9.12
C TYR A 97 -2.04 -4.92 -9.01
N GLU A 98 -3.30 -4.82 -8.61
CA GLU A 98 -3.83 -3.64 -7.94
C GLU A 98 -3.85 -3.89 -6.44
N MET A 99 -3.29 -2.98 -5.66
CA MET A 99 -3.30 -2.98 -4.19
C MET A 99 -3.97 -1.69 -3.71
N ALA A 100 -5.21 -1.79 -3.22
CA ALA A 100 -5.94 -0.67 -2.66
C ALA A 100 -5.95 -0.74 -1.13
N PHE A 101 -5.58 0.37 -0.52
CA PHE A 101 -5.47 0.55 0.92
C PHE A 101 -6.46 1.60 1.39
N VAL A 102 -7.14 1.28 2.49
CA VAL A 102 -8.07 2.19 3.14
C VAL A 102 -7.59 2.42 4.56
N ASN A 103 -7.10 3.63 4.82
CA ASN A 103 -6.73 4.04 6.16
C ASN A 103 -7.92 4.77 6.79
N THR A 104 -8.48 4.19 7.86
CA THR A 104 -9.56 4.80 8.64
C THR A 104 -9.26 4.64 10.13
N GLY A 105 -9.15 5.75 10.86
CA GLY A 105 -8.98 5.72 12.32
C GLY A 105 -7.79 4.89 12.82
N GLY A 106 -6.70 4.82 12.05
CA GLY A 106 -5.50 4.04 12.38
C GLY A 106 -5.57 2.55 12.03
N SER A 107 -6.67 2.08 11.42
CA SER A 107 -6.77 0.76 10.79
C SER A 107 -6.50 0.90 9.29
N LEU A 108 -5.77 -0.06 8.73
CA LEU A 108 -5.42 -0.11 7.31
C LEU A 108 -5.99 -1.38 6.69
N GLU A 109 -7.08 -1.26 5.93
CA GLU A 109 -7.67 -2.39 5.18
C GLU A 109 -7.00 -2.52 3.81
N LEU A 110 -6.74 -3.76 3.38
CA LEU A 110 -6.11 -4.10 2.12
C LEU A 110 -7.08 -4.86 1.21
N PHE A 111 -7.13 -4.43 -0.05
CA PHE A 111 -7.77 -5.12 -1.16
C PHE A 111 -6.73 -5.38 -2.25
N VAL A 112 -6.73 -6.59 -2.80
CA VAL A 112 -5.90 -6.96 -3.95
C VAL A 112 -6.81 -7.37 -5.10
N ASN A 113 -6.68 -6.74 -6.26
CA ASN A 113 -7.53 -6.97 -7.43
C ASN A 113 -9.03 -7.02 -7.05
N GLU A 114 -9.50 -5.93 -6.41
CA GLU A 114 -10.85 -5.78 -5.87
C GLU A 114 -11.25 -6.68 -4.69
N SER A 115 -10.51 -7.76 -4.42
CA SER A 115 -10.82 -8.72 -3.37
C SER A 115 -10.26 -8.28 -2.01
N PRO A 116 -11.05 -8.29 -0.92
CA PRO A 116 -10.53 -7.99 0.41
C PRO A 116 -9.55 -9.09 0.85
N VAL A 117 -8.43 -8.71 1.45
CA VAL A 117 -7.42 -9.66 1.92
C VAL A 117 -7.29 -9.65 3.45
N GLY A 118 -7.35 -8.48 4.05
CA GLY A 118 -7.24 -8.35 5.49
C GLY A 118 -7.07 -6.91 5.94
N LYS A 119 -6.67 -6.74 7.20
CA LYS A 119 -6.46 -5.43 7.80
C LYS A 119 -5.28 -5.42 8.75
N MET A 120 -4.60 -4.28 8.82
CA MET A 120 -3.55 -4.01 9.79
C MET A 120 -4.07 -3.03 10.83
N ASN A 121 -3.83 -3.31 12.11
CA ASN A 121 -4.20 -2.40 13.19
C ASN A 121 -3.14 -1.31 13.40
N ALA A 122 -3.45 -0.34 14.28
CA ALA A 122 -2.53 0.75 14.62
C ALA A 122 -1.21 0.31 15.28
N LYS A 123 -1.11 -0.95 15.74
CA LYS A 123 0.10 -1.55 16.32
C LYS A 123 0.93 -2.30 15.27
N GLY A 124 0.60 -2.18 13.99
CA GLY A 124 1.35 -2.83 12.92
C GLY A 124 1.13 -4.34 12.80
N VAL A 125 0.08 -4.89 13.43
CA VAL A 125 -0.26 -6.33 13.32
C VAL A 125 -1.29 -6.52 12.20
N PHE A 126 -0.96 -7.39 11.25
CA PHE A 126 -1.81 -7.78 10.14
C PHE A 126 -2.68 -8.98 10.51
N TYR A 127 -3.97 -8.87 10.20
CA TYR A 127 -4.99 -9.90 10.38
C TYR A 127 -5.62 -10.24 9.03
N ASN A 128 -5.72 -11.53 8.74
CA ASN A 128 -6.45 -12.02 7.57
C ASN A 128 -7.98 -11.86 7.74
N LEU A 129 -8.76 -12.27 6.73
CA LEU A 129 -10.23 -12.21 6.78
C LEU A 129 -10.85 -12.99 7.95
N GLN A 130 -10.18 -14.04 8.43
CA GLN A 130 -10.60 -14.84 9.58
C GLN A 130 -10.16 -14.23 10.93
N LEU A 131 -9.62 -13.01 10.93
CA LEU A 131 -9.11 -12.31 12.11
C LEU A 131 -7.98 -13.05 12.84
N LYS A 132 -7.25 -13.91 12.13
CA LYS A 132 -6.03 -14.54 12.65
C LYS A 132 -4.82 -13.64 12.32
N PRO A 133 -3.88 -13.46 13.27
CA PRO A 133 -2.66 -12.73 12.99
C PRO A 133 -1.85 -13.48 11.94
N ALA A 134 -1.53 -12.79 10.84
CA ALA A 134 -0.79 -13.35 9.71
C ALA A 134 0.59 -12.70 9.54
N GLY A 135 0.79 -11.51 10.13
CA GLY A 135 2.10 -10.86 10.14
C GLY A 135 2.15 -9.66 11.06
N LYS A 136 3.33 -9.08 11.21
CA LYS A 136 3.56 -7.87 12.00
C LYS A 136 4.83 -7.14 11.59
N TRP A 137 4.88 -5.84 11.88
CA TRP A 137 6.15 -5.13 11.96
C TRP A 137 6.94 -5.61 13.19
N VAL A 138 8.19 -6.04 12.96
CA VAL A 138 9.07 -6.54 14.05
C VAL A 138 10.17 -5.56 14.43
N ASN A 139 10.48 -4.61 13.55
CA ASN A 139 11.39 -3.51 13.82
C ASN A 139 10.79 -2.21 13.29
N GLU A 140 10.27 -1.37 14.19
CA GLU A 140 9.74 -0.04 13.88
C GLU A 140 10.70 1.08 14.34
N THR A 141 11.72 0.74 15.14
CA THR A 141 12.64 1.68 15.80
C THR A 141 13.82 2.08 14.91
N GLY A 142 14.13 1.30 13.87
CA GLY A 142 15.09 1.67 12.85
C GLY A 142 14.57 2.86 12.03
N LYS A 143 15.03 4.09 12.34
CA LYS A 143 14.67 5.30 11.58
C LYS A 143 14.92 5.18 10.06
N LYS A 144 15.77 4.24 9.65
CA LYS A 144 16.19 4.00 8.26
C LYS A 144 15.81 2.61 7.72
N LEU A 145 15.31 1.69 8.54
CA LEU A 145 15.02 0.31 8.14
C LEU A 145 13.89 -0.26 8.99
N ARG A 146 12.88 -0.85 8.35
CA ARG A 146 11.82 -1.59 9.02
C ARG A 146 11.71 -3.00 8.47
N ILE A 147 11.23 -3.94 9.29
CA ILE A 147 11.09 -5.34 8.91
C ILE A 147 9.64 -5.76 9.09
N LEU A 148 9.02 -6.19 8.01
CA LEU A 148 7.70 -6.82 7.99
C LEU A 148 7.89 -8.33 7.97
N GLN A 149 7.34 -9.03 8.94
CA GLN A 149 7.35 -10.49 8.99
C GLN A 149 5.95 -11.03 8.71
N MET A 150 5.85 -12.04 7.85
CA MET A 150 4.64 -12.84 7.60
C MET A 150 4.97 -14.30 7.94
N GLY A 151 4.07 -14.99 8.63
CA GLY A 151 4.34 -16.37 9.07
C GLY A 151 5.61 -16.50 9.92
N SER A 152 6.33 -17.63 9.77
CA SER A 152 7.57 -17.92 10.50
C SER A 152 8.82 -17.42 9.78
N HIS A 153 8.88 -17.57 8.45
CA HIS A 153 10.11 -17.38 7.67
C HIS A 153 10.03 -16.25 6.64
N ALA A 154 8.84 -15.82 6.24
CA ALA A 154 8.68 -14.80 5.22
C ALA A 154 8.88 -13.40 5.81
N TYR A 155 9.66 -12.55 5.13
CA TYR A 155 9.89 -11.18 5.55
C TYR A 155 10.28 -10.26 4.40
N ALA A 156 10.03 -8.96 4.58
CA ALA A 156 10.53 -7.90 3.72
C ALA A 156 11.21 -6.83 4.57
N THR A 157 12.40 -6.41 4.16
CA THR A 157 13.12 -5.29 4.78
C THR A 157 12.89 -4.02 3.97
N VAL A 158 12.30 -2.99 4.57
CA VAL A 158 11.95 -1.74 3.92
C VAL A 158 12.93 -0.65 4.33
N GLN A 159 13.58 -0.02 3.35
CA GLN A 159 14.59 1.01 3.58
C GLN A 159 14.00 2.43 3.51
N PHE A 160 14.36 3.27 4.47
CA PHE A 160 13.98 4.68 4.59
C PHE A 160 15.27 5.54 4.64
N GLY A 161 16.04 5.55 3.54
CA GLY A 161 17.27 6.31 3.43
C GLY A 161 17.08 7.84 3.47
N GLU A 162 18.15 8.57 3.81
CA GLU A 162 18.22 10.02 3.62
C GLU A 162 18.90 10.33 2.29
N ARG A 163 18.18 11.08 1.42
CA ARG A 163 18.66 11.81 0.24
C ARG A 163 18.90 11.02 -1.05
N ASN A 164 18.14 11.44 -2.08
CA ASN A 164 18.55 11.61 -3.48
C ASN A 164 19.60 10.62 -4.01
N ALA A 165 19.18 9.48 -4.55
CA ALA A 165 19.86 8.90 -5.70
C ALA A 165 18.96 7.85 -6.37
N LEU A 166 19.07 7.74 -7.68
CA LEU A 166 18.54 6.67 -8.51
C LEU A 166 19.03 5.25 -8.10
N THR A 167 19.86 5.16 -7.05
CA THR A 167 20.54 3.96 -6.55
C THR A 167 19.98 3.42 -5.24
N ASP A 168 19.08 4.13 -4.55
CA ASP A 168 18.54 3.66 -3.26
C ASP A 168 17.45 2.62 -3.50
N ARG A 169 17.71 1.39 -3.04
CA ARG A 169 16.79 0.26 -3.10
C ARG A 169 15.64 0.47 -2.12
N MET A 170 14.43 0.13 -2.53
CA MET A 170 13.27 0.12 -1.63
C MET A 170 13.39 -0.97 -0.58
N PHE A 171 13.96 -2.10 -0.98
CA PHE A 171 14.08 -3.30 -0.16
C PHE A 171 15.51 -3.82 -0.14
N SER A 172 15.99 -4.27 1.02
CA SER A 172 17.30 -4.96 1.10
C SER A 172 17.13 -6.46 0.85
N ASP A 173 16.08 -7.02 1.44
CA ASP A 173 15.78 -8.45 1.45
C ASP A 173 14.27 -8.63 1.32
N PHE A 174 13.90 -9.66 0.57
CA PHE A 174 12.51 -10.03 0.34
C PHE A 174 12.43 -11.56 0.22
N VAL A 175 11.88 -12.20 1.24
CA VAL A 175 11.80 -13.66 1.37
C VAL A 175 10.35 -14.05 1.59
N TYR A 176 9.87 -15.02 0.81
CA TYR A 176 8.52 -15.57 0.88
C TYR A 176 8.54 -17.05 0.52
N GLU A 177 7.60 -17.82 1.05
CA GLU A 177 7.49 -19.25 0.77
C GLU A 177 6.37 -19.55 -0.24
N ASN A 178 5.43 -18.62 -0.40
CA ASN A 178 4.30 -18.76 -1.31
C ASN A 178 3.85 -17.40 -1.88
N GLU A 179 3.00 -17.45 -2.91
CA GLU A 179 2.51 -16.25 -3.60
C GLU A 179 1.61 -15.37 -2.73
N GLU A 180 0.87 -15.93 -1.77
CA GLU A 180 0.03 -15.12 -0.85
C GLU A 180 0.91 -14.23 0.04
N GLU A 181 1.95 -14.82 0.64
CA GLU A 181 2.95 -14.08 1.41
C GLU A 181 3.66 -13.04 0.57
N LYS A 182 4.07 -13.38 -0.66
CA LYS A 182 4.70 -12.44 -1.59
C LYS A 182 3.80 -11.22 -1.83
N ILE A 183 2.54 -11.44 -2.19
CA ILE A 183 1.57 -10.37 -2.46
C ILE A 183 1.39 -9.49 -1.22
N LEU A 184 1.22 -10.10 -0.05
CA LEU A 184 1.02 -9.39 1.22
C LEU A 184 2.25 -8.57 1.62
N LEU A 185 3.44 -9.18 1.59
CA LEU A 185 4.71 -8.52 1.87
C LEU A 185 4.90 -7.35 0.92
N MET A 186 4.71 -7.57 -0.38
CA MET A 186 4.91 -6.56 -1.41
C MET A 186 3.93 -5.40 -1.24
N ALA A 187 2.65 -5.69 -1.01
CA ALA A 187 1.62 -4.68 -0.81
C ALA A 187 1.95 -3.77 0.38
N TYR A 188 2.20 -4.35 1.56
CA TYR A 188 2.48 -3.56 2.75
C TYR A 188 3.84 -2.87 2.70
N ALA A 189 4.86 -3.53 2.12
CA ALA A 189 6.19 -2.94 1.96
C ALA A 189 6.15 -1.73 1.01
N PHE A 190 5.44 -1.83 -0.12
CA PHE A 190 5.20 -0.69 -1.01
C PHE A 190 4.42 0.41 -0.30
N TYR A 191 3.29 0.08 0.34
CA TYR A 191 2.50 1.06 1.07
C TYR A 191 3.35 1.82 2.08
N GLU A 192 4.15 1.11 2.86
CA GLU A 192 5.00 1.71 3.88
C GLU A 192 6.06 2.63 3.23
N ARG A 193 6.82 2.11 2.26
CA ARG A 193 7.90 2.82 1.57
C ARG A 193 7.41 4.10 0.89
N LEU A 194 6.27 4.02 0.20
CA LEU A 194 5.67 5.09 -0.58
C LEU A 194 4.95 6.15 0.27
N ASN A 195 4.56 5.83 1.50
CA ASN A 195 3.86 6.76 2.40
C ASN A 195 4.77 7.44 3.41
N TYR A 196 5.79 6.73 3.89
CA TYR A 196 6.63 7.18 4.99
C TYR A 196 8.09 7.40 4.60
N GLY A 197 8.49 7.00 3.37
CA GLY A 197 9.88 7.07 2.91
C GLY A 197 10.27 8.26 2.04
N THR A 198 9.52 9.37 2.08
CA THR A 198 9.94 10.62 1.41
C THR A 198 10.20 11.74 2.42
N PRO A 199 11.21 12.60 2.15
CA PRO A 199 11.65 13.64 3.07
C PRO A 199 10.54 14.68 3.24
N LYS A 200 10.28 15.06 4.49
CA LYS A 200 9.59 16.33 4.74
C LYS A 200 10.43 17.43 4.07
N LYS A 201 9.81 18.19 3.17
CA LYS A 201 10.39 19.44 2.66
C LYS A 201 10.72 20.38 3.82
#